data_AF-A0A4U6D5P1-F1
#
_entry.id   AF-A0A4U6D5P1-F1
#
_cell.length_a   1.000
_cell.length_b   1.000
_cell.length_c   1.000
_cell.angle_alpha   90.00
_cell.angle_beta   90.00
_cell.angle_gamma   90.00
#
_symmetry.space_group_name_H-M   'P 1'
#
loop_
_entity.id
_entity.type
_entity.pdbx_description
1 polymer ?
#
loop_
_entity_poly.entity_id
_entity_poly.type
_entity_poly.pdbx_seq_one_letter_code
_entity_poly.pdbx_strand_id
1 'polypeptide(L)'
;MNNSNTDSPLRYSENGRSGTIYFQSAETSLEMWYELAMPPAIIIMGIPEPKYWEAHTKTPLSKREEILGFIGEQVIKDKLSGEGYFLIDDNILSICRGKNPNAN
;
A
#
# COMPACT_ATOMS: atom_id res chain seq x y z
N MET A 1 -9.73 -30.45 11.71
CA MET A 1 -9.55 -29.73 10.43
C MET A 1 -9.08 -28.33 10.79
N ASN A 2 -7.78 -28.06 10.65
CA ASN A 2 -7.19 -26.77 10.98
C ASN A 2 -6.97 -26.01 9.67
N ASN A 3 -7.97 -25.24 9.22
CA ASN A 3 -7.78 -24.29 8.13
C ASN A 3 -7.32 -22.96 8.74
N SER A 4 -6.02 -22.83 8.97
CA SER A 4 -5.37 -21.53 9.08
C SER A 4 -5.28 -20.93 7.66
N ASN A 5 -6.39 -20.34 7.19
CA ASN A 5 -6.36 -19.43 6.04
C ASN A 5 -5.66 -18.14 6.50
N THR A 6 -4.33 -18.11 6.39
CA THR A 6 -3.60 -16.86 6.34
C THR A 6 -3.69 -16.32 4.91
N ASP A 7 -4.91 -15.92 4.49
CA ASP A 7 -5.05 -15.12 3.28
C ASP A 7 -4.43 -13.76 3.60
N SER A 8 -3.40 -13.37 2.84
CA SER A 8 -2.85 -12.02 2.93
C SER A 8 -3.99 -11.02 2.72
N PRO A 9 -4.12 -9.97 3.55
CA PRO A 9 -5.13 -8.94 3.37
C PRO A 9 -4.95 -8.15 2.06
N LEU A 10 -3.84 -8.38 1.34
CA LEU A 10 -3.53 -7.80 0.04
C LEU A 10 -3.62 -8.83 -1.09
N ARG A 11 -4.33 -8.45 -2.15
CA ARG A 11 -4.41 -9.18 -3.42
C ARG A 11 -4.03 -8.27 -4.58
N TYR A 12 -3.48 -8.85 -5.64
CA TYR A 12 -2.96 -8.13 -6.78
C TYR A 12 -3.63 -8.60 -8.07
N SER A 13 -4.02 -7.64 -8.91
CA SER A 13 -4.31 -7.86 -10.33
C SER A 13 -3.20 -7.21 -11.13
N GLU A 14 -2.48 -7.98 -11.95
CA GLU A 14 -1.30 -7.51 -12.68
C GLU A 14 -1.58 -7.38 -14.17
N ASN A 15 -1.27 -6.21 -14.74
CA ASN A 15 -1.40 -5.89 -16.16
C ASN A 15 -0.07 -5.37 -16.72
N GLY A 16 1.00 -6.15 -16.53
CA GLY A 16 2.35 -5.80 -16.96
C GLY A 16 2.99 -4.75 -16.05
N ARG A 17 3.03 -3.49 -16.49
CA ARG A 17 3.66 -2.39 -15.73
C ARG A 17 2.71 -1.67 -14.77
N SER A 18 1.44 -2.04 -14.76
CA SER A 18 0.42 -1.47 -13.89
C SER A 18 -0.52 -2.55 -13.40
N GLY A 19 -1.41 -2.19 -12.49
CA GLY A 19 -2.43 -3.09 -12.01
C GLY A 19 -3.24 -2.49 -10.88
N THR A 20 -3.89 -3.38 -10.13
CA THR A 20 -4.73 -3.01 -9.00
C THR A 20 -4.33 -3.80 -7.76
N ILE A 21 -4.23 -3.10 -6.65
CA ILE A 21 -4.03 -3.65 -5.32
C ILE A 21 -5.34 -3.57 -4.56
N TYR A 22 -5.78 -4.71 -4.05
CA TYR A 22 -6.99 -4.84 -3.25
C TYR A 22 -6.59 -5.12 -1.81
N PHE A 23 -6.89 -4.19 -0.91
CA PHE A 23 -6.74 -4.37 0.52
C PHE A 23 -8.10 -4.70 1.15
N GLN A 24 -8.13 -5.69 2.03
CA GLN A 24 -9.32 -6.06 2.80
C GLN A 24 -8.95 -6.26 4.27
N SER A 25 -9.70 -5.59 5.14
CA SER A 25 -9.70 -5.81 6.59
C SER A 25 -11.12 -6.05 7.11
N ALA A 26 -11.28 -6.21 8.42
CA ALA A 26 -12.59 -6.25 9.05
C ALA A 26 -13.32 -4.89 9.00
N GLU A 27 -12.58 -3.78 8.94
CA GLU A 27 -13.13 -2.42 9.05
C GLU A 27 -13.33 -1.75 7.69
N THR A 28 -12.51 -2.08 6.69
CA THR A 28 -12.53 -1.41 5.39
C THR A 28 -11.96 -2.26 4.26
N SER A 29 -12.28 -1.85 3.04
CA SER A 29 -11.67 -2.32 1.81
C SER A 29 -11.20 -1.14 0.96
N LEU A 30 -10.08 -1.33 0.28
CA LEU A 30 -9.49 -0.34 -0.63
C LEU A 30 -9.14 -1.01 -1.95
N GLU A 31 -9.47 -0.32 -3.04
CA GLU A 31 -8.99 -0.61 -4.37
C GLU A 31 -8.07 0.52 -4.81
N MET A 32 -6.81 0.18 -5.11
CA MET A 32 -5.77 1.16 -5.44
C MET A 32 -5.14 0.77 -6.77
N TRP A 33 -5.15 1.66 -7.74
CA TRP A 33 -4.32 1.48 -8.92
C TRP A 33 -2.85 1.58 -8.53
N TYR A 34 -1.99 0.81 -9.19
CA TYR A 34 -0.53 0.94 -9.05
C TYR A 34 0.16 0.92 -10.41
N GLU A 35 1.34 1.53 -10.46
CA GLU A 35 2.23 1.50 -11.62
C GLU A 35 3.70 1.33 -11.23
N LEU A 36 4.47 0.68 -12.10
CA LEU A 36 5.93 0.62 -12.00
C LEU A 36 6.55 1.97 -12.39
N ALA A 37 7.22 2.59 -11.43
CA ALA A 37 7.86 3.89 -11.57
C ALA A 37 9.37 3.78 -11.86
N MET A 38 9.98 4.91 -12.19
CA MET A 38 11.45 5.03 -12.28
C MET A 38 12.02 5.56 -10.96
N PRO A 39 13.21 5.09 -10.53
CA PRO A 39 13.81 5.45 -9.26
C PRO A 39 13.79 6.97 -8.97
N PRO A 40 13.59 7.38 -7.70
CA PRO A 40 13.77 6.56 -6.50
C PRO A 40 12.56 5.67 -6.14
N ALA A 41 11.35 6.01 -6.58
CA ALA A 41 10.19 5.15 -6.44
C ALA A 41 10.17 4.09 -7.55
N ILE A 42 9.82 2.86 -7.21
CA ILE A 42 9.72 1.75 -8.18
C ILE A 42 8.29 1.24 -8.32
N ILE A 43 7.43 1.52 -7.34
CA ILE A 43 5.98 1.35 -7.41
C ILE A 43 5.35 2.62 -6.85
N ILE A 44 4.34 3.13 -7.52
CA ILE A 44 3.45 4.17 -6.98
C ILE A 44 2.03 3.63 -6.93
N MET A 45 1.29 4.02 -5.90
CA MET A 45 -0.11 3.61 -5.68
C MET A 45 -0.96 4.84 -5.45
N GLY A 46 -2.12 4.90 -6.10
CA GLY A 46 -3.13 5.93 -5.83
C GLY A 46 -3.89 5.65 -4.54
N ILE A 47 -3.92 6.63 -3.64
CA ILE A 47 -4.61 6.55 -2.34
C ILE A 47 -5.58 7.71 -2.16
N PRO A 48 -6.64 7.58 -1.34
CA PRO A 48 -7.54 8.69 -1.06
C PRO A 48 -6.82 9.85 -0.34
N GLU A 49 -7.07 11.07 -0.80
CA GLU A 49 -6.64 12.30 -0.11
C GLU A 49 -7.21 12.36 1.31
N PRO A 50 -6.48 12.95 2.28
CA PRO A 50 -6.95 13.07 3.68
C PRO A 50 -8.39 13.56 3.82
N LYS A 51 -8.76 14.63 3.08
CA LYS A 51 -10.11 15.21 3.11
C LYS A 51 -11.21 14.28 2.58
N TYR A 52 -10.88 13.24 1.81
CA TYR A 52 -11.83 12.27 1.27
C TYR A 52 -11.72 10.89 1.93
N TRP A 53 -10.77 10.71 2.85
CA TRP A 53 -10.45 9.43 3.47
C TRP A 53 -11.67 8.77 4.11
N GLU A 54 -12.35 9.46 5.02
CA GLU A 54 -13.47 8.88 5.77
C GLU A 54 -14.66 8.57 4.85
N ALA A 55 -14.89 9.41 3.84
CA ALA A 55 -15.94 9.20 2.86
C ALA A 55 -15.70 7.93 2.02
N HIS A 56 -14.44 7.69 1.63
CA HIS A 56 -14.04 6.55 0.78
C HIS A 56 -13.87 5.25 1.57
N THR A 57 -13.26 5.31 2.74
CA THR A 57 -12.83 4.12 3.49
C THR A 57 -13.78 3.74 4.62
N LYS A 58 -14.66 4.66 5.05
CA LYS A 58 -15.48 4.52 6.28
C LYS A 58 -14.66 4.33 7.56
N THR A 59 -13.36 4.63 7.52
CA THR A 59 -12.48 4.64 8.70
C THR A 59 -12.12 6.08 9.07
N PRO A 60 -11.84 6.37 10.36
CA PRO A 60 -11.42 7.71 10.79
C PRO A 60 -10.12 8.15 10.10
N LEU A 61 -9.96 9.45 9.84
CA LEU A 61 -8.72 9.98 9.26
C LEU A 61 -7.48 9.64 10.11
N SER A 62 -7.63 9.54 11.43
CA SER A 62 -6.55 9.14 12.34
C SER A 62 -6.01 7.73 12.08
N LYS A 63 -6.75 6.87 11.37
CA LYS A 63 -6.33 5.51 10.98
C LYS A 63 -5.61 5.48 9.62
N ARG A 64 -5.59 6.59 8.87
CA ARG A 64 -5.03 6.65 7.52
C ARG A 64 -3.57 6.19 7.47
N GLU A 65 -2.71 6.78 8.30
CA GLU A 65 -1.29 6.45 8.30
C GLU A 65 -1.02 5.01 8.75
N GLU A 66 -1.76 4.49 9.73
CA GLU A 66 -1.65 3.11 10.19
C GLU A 66 -1.99 2.11 9.07
N ILE A 67 -3.13 2.32 8.39
CA ILE A 67 -3.60 1.45 7.30
C ILE A 67 -2.64 1.52 6.11
N LEU A 68 -2.26 2.73 5.70
CA LEU A 68 -1.32 2.92 4.59
C LEU A 68 0.08 2.41 4.92
N GLY A 69 0.51 2.51 6.17
CA GLY A 69 1.77 1.96 6.65
C GLY A 69 1.80 0.44 6.53
N PHE A 70 0.73 -0.23 7.00
CA PHE A 70 0.57 -1.66 6.81
C PHE A 70 0.63 -2.06 5.32
N ILE A 71 -0.11 -1.35 4.47
CA ILE A 71 -0.11 -1.61 3.01
C ILE A 71 1.29 -1.45 2.44
N GLY A 72 1.99 -0.36 2.75
CA GLY A 72 3.33 -0.09 2.25
C GLY A 72 4.34 -1.16 2.66
N GLU A 73 4.33 -1.57 3.93
CA GLU A 73 5.18 -2.65 4.44
C GLU A 73 4.92 -3.97 3.74
N GLN A 74 3.66 -4.33 3.54
CA GLN A 74 3.30 -5.58 2.91
C GLN A 74 3.66 -5.58 1.41
N VAL A 75 3.47 -4.47 0.70
CA VAL A 75 3.90 -4.34 -0.70
C VAL A 75 5.42 -4.45 -0.84
N ILE A 76 6.20 -3.90 0.11
CA ILE A 76 7.66 -4.09 0.14
C ILE A 76 7.99 -5.58 0.26
N LYS A 77 7.39 -6.28 1.22
CA LYS A 77 7.61 -7.72 1.45
C LYS A 77 7.23 -8.56 0.22
N ASP A 78 6.15 -8.20 -0.45
CA ASP A 78 5.61 -8.97 -1.58
C ASP A 78 6.37 -8.73 -2.89
N LYS A 79 6.82 -7.49 -3.15
CA LYS A 79 7.36 -7.09 -4.46
C LYS A 79 8.86 -6.91 -4.49
N LEU A 80 9.54 -6.72 -3.35
CA LEU A 80 10.97 -6.43 -3.31
C LEU A 80 11.78 -7.61 -2.78
N SER A 81 12.87 -7.92 -3.46
CA SER A 81 13.92 -8.80 -2.95
C SER A 81 15.01 -7.95 -2.29
N GLY A 82 14.75 -7.43 -1.08
CA GLY A 82 15.72 -6.64 -0.32
C GLY A 82 15.09 -5.52 0.52
N GLU A 83 15.96 -4.64 1.04
CA GLU A 83 15.52 -3.46 1.80
C GLU A 83 14.68 -2.52 0.92
N GLY A 84 13.64 -1.97 1.52
CA GLY A 84 12.79 -0.96 0.92
C GLY A 84 12.12 -0.11 1.99
N TYR A 85 11.57 1.01 1.56
CA TYR A 85 10.79 1.91 2.40
C TYR A 85 9.64 2.48 1.58
N PHE A 86 8.66 3.07 2.26
CA PHE A 86 7.55 3.74 1.62
C PHE A 86 7.45 5.20 2.05
N LEU A 87 6.87 6.02 1.18
CA LEU A 87 6.54 7.41 1.44
C LEU A 87 5.05 7.61 1.18
N ILE A 88 4.37 8.31 2.09
CA ILE A 88 2.96 8.66 1.95
C ILE A 88 2.89 10.17 1.70
N ASP A 89 2.29 10.54 0.57
CA ASP A 89 1.88 11.91 0.25
C ASP A 89 0.34 12.03 0.42
N ASP A 90 -0.25 13.13 -0.03
CA ASP A 90 -1.69 13.36 0.02
C ASP A 90 -2.47 12.28 -0.76
N ASN A 91 -2.07 11.96 -1.98
CA ASN A 91 -2.80 11.04 -2.86
C ASN A 91 -1.95 9.91 -3.45
N ILE A 92 -0.67 9.82 -3.10
CA ILE A 92 0.24 8.77 -3.58
C ILE A 92 0.96 8.09 -2.42
N LEU A 93 1.04 6.77 -2.47
CA LEU A 93 1.97 5.96 -1.68
C LEU A 93 3.06 5.44 -2.62
N SER A 94 4.31 5.82 -2.37
CA SER A 94 5.48 5.43 -3.15
C SER A 94 6.27 4.33 -2.44
N ILE A 95 6.66 3.28 -3.16
CA ILE A 95 7.57 2.24 -2.69
C ILE A 95 8.95 2.48 -3.31
N CYS A 96 9.97 2.55 -2.48
CA CYS A 96 11.36 2.84 -2.85
C CYS A 96 12.28 1.69 -2.43
N ARG A 97 13.41 1.52 -3.13
CA ARG A 97 14.46 0.55 -2.74
C ARG A 97 15.46 1.17 -1.76
N GLY A 98 16.05 0.32 -0.92
CA GLY A 98 17.12 0.68 0.00
C GLY A 98 16.62 1.18 1.35
N LYS A 99 17.50 1.85 2.09
CA LYS A 99 17.19 2.41 3.40
C LYS A 99 16.41 3.70 3.26
N ASN A 100 15.45 3.90 4.17
CA ASN A 100 14.73 5.16 4.25
C ASN A 100 15.73 6.30 4.57
N PRO A 101 15.91 7.30 3.70
CA PRO A 101 16.83 8.41 3.95
C PRO A 101 16.42 9.29 5.13
N ASN A 102 15.16 9.17 5.60
CA ASN A 102 14.61 9.94 6.72
C ASN A 102 14.55 9.14 8.02
N ALA A 103 14.99 7.87 8.03
CA ALA A 103 15.12 7.10 9.27
C ALA A 103 16.43 7.51 9.95
N ASN A 104 16.30 8.23 11.08
CA ASN A 104 17.42 8.57 11.96
C ASN A 104 18.04 7.33 12.60
#